data_AF-A0A7J9HYY6-F1
#
_entry.id   AF-A0A7J9HYY6-F1
#
_cell.length_a   1.000
_cell.length_b   1.000
_cell.length_c   1.000
_cell.angle_alpha   90.00
_cell.angle_beta   90.00
_cell.angle_gamma   90.00
#
_symmetry.space_group_name_H-M   'P 1'
#
loop_
_entity.id
_entity.type
_entity.pdbx_description
1 polymer ?
#
loop_
_entity_poly.entity_id
_entity_poly.type
_entity_poly.pdbx_seq_one_letter_code
_entity_poly.pdbx_strand_id
1 'polypeptide(L)'
;MGGCDKQGFPMKQGVLTPGRVRLLLHRGKISTVHSEISGNNDGIGTPCFRGYGRRNGERRRKSVRGCIVSQDLSVLNLVIVKKGENDLPGLTGTEKPRMRGPKRASKIRKLFNLSKEDDVRKYVNTYRRTFTTKSGLTHPHQIANLLGGVKKAFLISFSHAWSMQDVGYLRLDHGKKVSKAPKIQRLVTPLTLQRKRARIADKKKRIAKAKSEAAEYQKLLATRLKEQRERRSESLAKRRSKLSAASKPSVSA
;
A
#
# COMPACT_ATOMS: atom_id res chain seq x y z
N MET A 1 12.61 -13.63 -18.89
CA MET A 1 14.01 -13.49 -19.36
C MET A 1 13.99 -13.24 -20.86
N GLY A 2 15.10 -12.83 -21.47
CA GLY A 2 15.15 -12.45 -22.88
C GLY A 2 16.51 -11.89 -23.27
N GLY A 3 16.61 -11.27 -24.42
CA GLY A 3 17.87 -10.74 -24.93
C GLY A 3 17.67 -9.51 -25.79
N CYS A 4 18.80 -8.99 -26.28
CA CYS A 4 18.84 -7.93 -27.27
C CYS A 4 19.64 -8.42 -28.48
N ASP A 5 19.19 -8.01 -29.66
CA ASP A 5 19.94 -8.24 -30.88
C ASP A 5 21.12 -7.27 -31.04
N LYS A 6 21.92 -7.45 -32.10
CA LYS A 6 23.09 -6.62 -32.41
C LYS A 6 22.78 -5.13 -32.60
N GLN A 7 21.55 -4.75 -32.96
CA GLN A 7 21.15 -3.34 -33.06
C GLN A 7 20.36 -2.87 -31.83
N GLY A 8 20.30 -3.68 -30.78
CA GLY A 8 19.67 -3.33 -29.50
C GLY A 8 18.16 -3.48 -29.46
N PHE A 9 17.50 -4.13 -30.43
CA PHE A 9 16.07 -4.40 -30.29
C PHE A 9 15.82 -5.56 -29.31
N PRO A 10 14.92 -5.37 -28.33
CA PRO A 10 14.66 -6.36 -27.31
C PRO A 10 13.74 -7.48 -27.82
N MET A 11 13.96 -8.69 -27.29
CA MET A 11 13.09 -9.84 -27.50
C MET A 11 11.73 -9.66 -26.82
N LYS A 12 10.65 -10.09 -27.48
CA LYS A 12 9.28 -10.09 -26.94
C LYS A 12 8.72 -11.52 -26.89
N GLN A 13 8.27 -11.93 -25.71
CA GLN A 13 7.57 -13.21 -25.52
C GLN A 13 6.25 -13.23 -26.34
N GLY A 14 5.95 -14.38 -26.94
CA GLY A 14 4.74 -14.59 -27.75
C GLY A 14 4.86 -14.16 -29.22
N VAL A 15 6.03 -13.70 -29.67
CA VAL A 15 6.31 -13.44 -31.09
C VAL A 15 7.13 -14.60 -31.64
N LEU A 16 6.48 -15.54 -32.33
CA LEU A 16 7.05 -16.82 -32.76
C LEU A 16 7.88 -16.71 -34.04
N THR A 17 8.79 -15.75 -34.10
CA THR A 17 9.69 -15.56 -35.25
C THR A 17 11.15 -15.49 -34.81
N PRO A 18 12.10 -16.00 -35.61
CA PRO A 18 13.52 -15.73 -35.41
C PRO A 18 13.90 -14.33 -35.95
N GLY A 19 13.04 -13.68 -36.72
CA GLY A 19 13.28 -12.31 -37.18
C GLY A 19 12.73 -11.23 -36.24
N ARG A 20 12.84 -9.98 -36.69
CA ARG A 20 12.15 -8.83 -36.10
C ARG A 20 10.79 -8.61 -36.75
N VAL A 21 9.85 -8.11 -35.96
CA VAL A 21 8.50 -7.75 -36.41
C VAL A 21 8.12 -6.37 -35.88
N ARG A 22 7.37 -5.59 -36.67
CA ARG A 22 6.86 -4.27 -36.26
C ARG A 22 5.48 -4.38 -35.63
N LEU A 23 5.43 -4.31 -34.31
CA LEU A 23 4.19 -4.42 -33.54
C LEU A 23 3.74 -3.07 -32.97
N LEU A 24 2.43 -2.90 -32.84
CA LEU A 24 1.84 -1.78 -32.13
C LEU A 24 1.90 -2.06 -30.62
N LEU A 25 2.73 -1.32 -29.91
CA LEU A 25 2.94 -1.47 -28.46
C LEU A 25 2.12 -0.41 -27.70
N HIS A 26 1.67 -0.75 -26.50
CA HIS A 26 0.97 0.14 -25.59
C HIS A 26 1.71 0.26 -24.26
N ARG A 27 1.52 1.38 -23.56
CA ARG A 27 2.09 1.57 -22.23
C ARG A 27 1.42 0.61 -21.24
N GLY A 28 2.21 0.01 -20.35
CA GLY A 28 1.68 -0.69 -19.18
C GLY A 28 1.23 0.22 -18.08
N LYS A 29 0.19 -0.19 -17.35
CA LYS A 29 -0.05 0.37 -16.03
C LYS A 29 1.15 -0.03 -15.16
N ILE A 30 1.71 0.94 -14.42
CA ILE A 30 2.90 0.77 -13.56
C ILE A 30 2.66 -0.27 -12.44
N SER A 31 1.44 -0.77 -12.30
CA SER A 31 1.01 -1.68 -11.25
C SER A 31 0.42 -2.97 -11.83
N THR A 32 1.26 -3.95 -12.14
CA THR A 32 0.97 -5.35 -11.81
C THR A 32 2.19 -6.22 -12.06
N VAL A 33 2.63 -6.85 -10.97
CA VAL A 33 3.30 -8.14 -10.99
C VAL A 33 2.31 -9.13 -11.63
N HIS A 34 2.77 -9.91 -12.60
CA HIS A 34 2.09 -11.05 -13.27
C HIS A 34 0.61 -11.28 -12.88
N SER A 35 -0.33 -11.01 -13.78
CA SER A 35 -1.73 -11.48 -13.66
C SER A 35 -2.00 -12.55 -14.70
N GLU A 36 -1.77 -13.81 -14.35
CA GLU A 36 -2.08 -14.98 -15.18
C GLU A 36 -3.49 -15.55 -14.93
N ILE A 37 -4.41 -14.79 -14.30
CA ILE A 37 -5.70 -15.36 -13.84
C ILE A 37 -6.96 -14.66 -14.43
N SER A 38 -6.82 -13.72 -15.36
CA SER A 38 -8.01 -13.22 -16.09
C SER A 38 -7.66 -13.01 -17.55
N GLY A 39 -8.40 -13.65 -18.46
CA GLY A 39 -8.24 -13.57 -19.92
C GLY A 39 -8.37 -12.17 -20.55
N ASN A 40 -8.38 -11.10 -19.77
CA ASN A 40 -8.33 -9.72 -20.23
C ASN A 40 -6.97 -9.10 -19.87
N ASN A 41 -6.05 -9.11 -20.85
CA ASN A 41 -4.67 -8.63 -20.74
C ASN A 41 -4.53 -7.09 -20.78
N ASP A 42 -5.63 -6.33 -20.68
CA ASP A 42 -5.65 -4.86 -20.86
C ASP A 42 -4.92 -4.05 -19.78
N GLY A 43 -4.35 -4.73 -18.78
CA GLY A 43 -3.59 -4.12 -17.68
C GLY A 43 -2.07 -4.31 -17.73
N ILE A 44 -1.59 -5.37 -18.40
CA ILE A 44 -0.16 -5.72 -18.44
C ILE A 44 0.46 -4.95 -19.60
N GLY A 45 1.37 -4.02 -19.32
CA GLY A 45 2.07 -3.32 -20.38
C GLY A 45 2.78 -4.24 -21.34
N THR A 46 2.70 -3.93 -22.63
CA THR A 46 3.57 -4.62 -23.57
C THR A 46 5.03 -4.38 -23.17
N PRO A 47 5.82 -5.45 -22.95
CA PRO A 47 7.26 -5.30 -22.79
C PRO A 47 7.83 -4.64 -24.06
N CYS A 48 9.05 -4.09 -23.96
CA CYS A 48 9.73 -3.34 -25.03
C CYS A 48 9.21 -1.90 -25.26
N PHE A 49 8.20 -1.44 -24.51
CA PHE A 49 7.76 -0.04 -24.51
C PHE A 49 7.39 0.46 -23.10
N ARG A 50 8.25 1.29 -22.50
CA ARG A 50 8.05 1.79 -21.13
C ARG A 50 7.15 3.03 -21.05
N GLY A 51 7.10 3.84 -22.12
CA GLY A 51 6.14 4.95 -22.24
C GLY A 51 6.18 6.00 -21.12
N TYR A 52 7.30 6.19 -20.41
CA TYR A 52 7.43 7.25 -19.42
C TYR A 52 7.55 8.62 -20.12
N GLY A 53 6.80 9.63 -19.65
CA GLY A 53 6.81 10.98 -20.24
C GLY A 53 6.00 11.11 -21.54
N ARG A 54 4.93 10.32 -21.69
CA ARG A 54 4.10 10.21 -22.90
C ARG A 54 2.61 10.26 -22.55
N ARG A 55 1.74 10.57 -23.52
CA ARG A 55 0.30 10.80 -23.27
C ARG A 55 -0.37 9.51 -22.78
N ASN A 56 -1.38 9.62 -21.92
CA ASN A 56 -2.18 8.46 -21.53
C ASN A 56 -2.90 7.91 -22.76
N GLY A 57 -2.91 6.58 -22.92
CA GLY A 57 -3.48 5.91 -24.09
C GLY A 57 -2.57 5.88 -25.34
N GLU A 58 -1.35 6.43 -25.27
CA GLU A 58 -0.43 6.41 -26.41
C GLU A 58 -0.03 4.98 -26.80
N ARG A 59 -0.12 4.69 -28.10
CA ARG A 59 0.35 3.46 -28.73
C ARG A 59 1.42 3.80 -29.76
N ARG A 60 2.48 3.00 -29.82
CA ARG A 60 3.59 3.24 -30.75
C ARG A 60 3.97 1.95 -31.47
N ARG A 61 4.02 2.01 -32.81
CA ARG A 61 4.52 0.91 -33.63
C ARG A 61 6.04 0.90 -33.57
N LYS A 62 6.63 -0.22 -33.12
CA LYS A 62 8.08 -0.39 -32.98
C LYS A 62 8.49 -1.78 -33.47
N SER A 63 9.71 -1.88 -34.01
CA SER A 63 10.35 -3.16 -34.28
C SER A 63 10.69 -3.83 -32.95
N VAL A 64 10.38 -5.11 -32.83
CA VAL A 64 10.76 -5.97 -31.70
C VAL A 64 11.31 -7.27 -32.25
N ARG A 65 12.27 -7.87 -31.53
CA ARG A 65 12.82 -9.16 -31.89
C ARG A 65 11.87 -10.26 -31.40
N GLY A 66 11.68 -11.30 -32.21
CA GLY A 66 10.88 -12.45 -31.79
C GLY A 66 11.53 -13.26 -30.67
N CYS A 67 10.81 -14.24 -30.12
CA CYS A 67 11.24 -15.02 -28.96
C CYS A 67 12.17 -16.20 -29.30
N ILE A 68 12.24 -16.59 -30.59
CA ILE A 68 13.10 -17.69 -31.03
C ILE A 68 14.55 -17.18 -31.11
N VAL A 69 15.47 -17.92 -30.49
CA VAL A 69 16.90 -17.62 -30.44
C VAL A 69 17.55 -17.89 -31.79
N SER A 70 18.38 -16.96 -32.27
CA SER A 70 19.27 -17.19 -33.43
C SER A 70 20.58 -16.40 -33.28
N GLN A 71 21.50 -16.58 -34.23
CA GLN A 71 22.88 -16.06 -34.21
C GLN A 71 22.97 -14.52 -34.34
N ASP A 72 21.86 -13.86 -34.67
CA ASP A 72 21.75 -12.41 -34.78
C ASP A 72 21.68 -11.69 -33.42
N LEU A 73 21.59 -12.46 -32.32
CA LEU A 73 21.57 -11.93 -30.97
C LEU A 73 22.96 -11.46 -30.52
N SER A 74 22.99 -10.39 -29.72
CA SER A 74 24.22 -9.88 -29.10
C SER A 74 24.32 -10.29 -27.64
N VAL A 75 23.21 -10.19 -26.90
CA VAL A 75 23.17 -10.51 -25.47
C VAL A 75 21.94 -11.35 -25.14
N LEU A 76 22.14 -12.41 -24.36
CA LEU A 76 21.08 -13.21 -23.75
C LEU A 76 21.14 -13.05 -22.22
N ASN A 77 20.01 -12.69 -21.62
CA ASN A 77 19.87 -12.65 -20.17
C ASN A 77 19.31 -13.99 -19.69
N LEU A 78 20.10 -14.73 -18.93
CA LEU A 78 19.75 -16.02 -18.36
C LEU A 78 19.54 -15.89 -16.85
N VAL A 79 18.76 -16.81 -16.26
CA VAL A 79 18.60 -16.93 -14.81
C VAL A 79 18.80 -18.38 -14.40
N ILE A 80 19.65 -18.57 -13.40
CA ILE A 80 19.95 -19.88 -12.81
C ILE A 80 18.77 -20.29 -11.92
N VAL A 81 18.22 -21.48 -12.18
CA VAL A 81 17.10 -22.04 -11.39
C VAL A 81 17.61 -23.05 -10.35
N LYS A 82 18.62 -23.84 -10.69
CA LYS A 82 19.26 -24.83 -9.80
C LYS A 82 20.78 -24.66 -9.85
N LYS A 83 21.44 -24.80 -8.70
CA LYS A 83 22.91 -24.82 -8.62
C LYS A 83 23.41 -26.18 -9.13
N GLY A 84 24.48 -26.17 -9.93
CA GLY A 84 25.20 -27.39 -10.33
C GLY A 84 26.21 -27.83 -9.28
N GLU A 85 27.00 -28.85 -9.60
CA GLU A 85 28.06 -29.37 -8.73
C GLU A 85 29.18 -28.35 -8.50
N ASN A 86 29.63 -27.69 -9.58
CA ASN A 86 30.70 -26.70 -9.53
C ASN A 86 30.19 -25.28 -9.27
N ASP A 87 30.96 -24.54 -8.47
CA ASP A 87 30.72 -23.12 -8.22
C ASP A 87 31.16 -22.23 -9.40
N LEU A 88 30.37 -21.20 -9.69
CA LEU A 88 30.65 -20.25 -10.76
C LEU A 88 31.23 -18.97 -10.17
N PRO A 89 32.47 -18.57 -10.56
CA PRO A 89 33.11 -17.38 -10.01
C PRO A 89 32.27 -16.14 -10.34
N GLY A 90 32.11 -15.25 -9.36
CA GLY A 90 31.36 -14.00 -9.51
C GLY A 90 29.83 -14.11 -9.48
N LEU A 91 29.25 -15.32 -9.48
CA LEU A 91 27.80 -15.53 -9.32
C LEU A 91 27.45 -16.25 -8.02
N THR A 92 28.00 -17.44 -7.79
CA THR A 92 27.60 -18.27 -6.65
C THR A 92 28.35 -17.93 -5.35
N GLY A 93 29.56 -17.38 -5.46
CA GLY A 93 30.42 -17.11 -4.30
C GLY A 93 30.14 -15.82 -3.52
N THR A 94 29.32 -14.89 -4.04
CA THR A 94 29.02 -13.62 -3.34
C THR A 94 27.53 -13.51 -3.03
N GLU A 95 27.18 -13.51 -1.74
CA GLU A 95 25.81 -13.27 -1.33
C GLU A 95 25.51 -11.77 -1.26
N LYS A 96 24.64 -11.29 -2.15
CA LYS A 96 24.19 -9.89 -2.14
C LYS A 96 22.98 -9.73 -1.21
N PRO A 97 23.10 -9.01 -0.08
CA PRO A 97 21.97 -8.84 0.83
C PRO A 97 20.86 -8.00 0.18
N ARG A 98 19.62 -8.21 0.65
CA ARG A 98 18.46 -7.46 0.16
C ARG A 98 18.60 -5.99 0.52
N MET A 99 18.56 -5.12 -0.49
CA MET A 99 18.74 -3.66 -0.31
C MET A 99 17.69 -3.00 0.58
N ARG A 100 16.46 -3.53 0.63
CA ARG A 100 15.36 -2.96 1.43
C ARG A 100 14.53 -4.07 2.07
N GLY A 101 14.19 -3.87 3.34
CA GLY A 101 13.24 -4.72 4.05
C GLY A 101 11.77 -4.40 3.72
N PRO A 102 10.83 -5.26 4.14
CA PRO A 102 9.40 -5.02 3.94
C PRO A 102 8.87 -3.79 4.71
N LYS A 103 8.03 -2.98 4.05
CA LYS A 103 7.40 -1.78 4.65
C LYS A 103 6.00 -2.01 5.25
N ARG A 104 5.27 -3.04 4.80
CA ARG A 104 3.89 -3.31 5.23
C ARG A 104 3.89 -4.23 6.44
N ALA A 105 3.07 -3.96 7.45
CA ALA A 105 2.98 -4.75 8.68
C ALA A 105 2.81 -6.26 8.42
N SER A 106 1.91 -6.65 7.51
CA SER A 106 1.69 -8.07 7.17
C SER A 106 2.89 -8.75 6.53
N LYS A 107 3.72 -8.03 5.77
CA LYS A 107 4.94 -8.58 5.17
C LYS A 107 6.08 -8.69 6.18
N ILE A 108 6.12 -7.79 7.17
CA ILE A 108 7.08 -7.85 8.27
C ILE A 108 6.79 -9.09 9.13
N ARG A 109 5.51 -9.34 9.46
CA ARG A 109 5.11 -10.52 10.25
C ARG A 109 5.53 -11.84 9.59
N LYS A 110 5.31 -11.96 8.28
CA LYS A 110 5.74 -13.14 7.50
C LYS A 110 7.25 -13.35 7.46
N LEU A 111 8.03 -12.27 7.54
CA LEU A 111 9.49 -12.37 7.46
C LEU A 111 10.12 -12.85 8.77
N PHE A 112 9.54 -12.44 9.90
CA PHE A 112 10.02 -12.77 11.24
C PHE A 112 9.16 -13.84 11.93
N ASN A 113 8.23 -14.48 11.20
CA ASN A 113 7.26 -15.45 11.73
C ASN A 113 6.52 -14.98 12.99
N LEU A 114 6.15 -13.70 13.03
CA LEU A 114 5.46 -13.09 14.18
C LEU A 114 3.96 -13.37 14.14
N SER A 115 3.37 -13.45 15.33
CA SER A 115 1.91 -13.51 15.50
C SER A 115 1.25 -12.15 15.18
N LYS A 116 -0.09 -12.11 15.25
CA LYS A 116 -0.86 -10.88 14.97
C LYS A 116 -0.82 -9.91 16.15
N GLU A 117 -0.60 -10.44 17.33
CA GLU A 117 -0.56 -9.78 18.62
C GLU A 117 0.77 -9.04 18.80
N ASP A 118 1.84 -9.57 18.20
CA ASP A 118 3.19 -9.00 18.29
C ASP A 118 3.33 -7.63 17.61
N ASP A 119 4.08 -6.75 18.28
CA ASP A 119 4.41 -5.43 17.76
C ASP A 119 5.56 -5.48 16.74
N VAL A 120 5.20 -5.25 15.48
CA VAL A 120 6.12 -5.19 14.33
C VAL A 120 7.11 -4.03 14.39
N ARG A 121 6.88 -2.99 15.21
CA ARG A 121 7.74 -1.78 15.26
C ARG A 121 9.16 -2.08 15.68
N LYS A 122 9.35 -3.05 16.57
CA LYS A 122 10.67 -3.45 17.10
C LYS A 122 11.54 -4.09 16.01
N TYR A 123 10.94 -4.89 15.14
CA TYR A 123 11.61 -5.73 14.14
C TYR A 123 11.92 -5.04 12.80
N VAL A 124 11.48 -3.80 12.58
CA VAL A 124 11.82 -3.07 11.35
C VAL A 124 13.26 -2.54 11.37
N ASN A 125 13.91 -2.61 12.53
CA ASN A 125 15.22 -2.03 12.75
C ASN A 125 16.38 -2.89 12.22
N THR A 126 16.15 -4.18 11.98
CA THR A 126 17.16 -5.15 11.51
C THR A 126 17.59 -4.93 10.05
N TYR A 127 16.77 -4.27 9.23
CA TYR A 127 17.12 -3.90 7.84
C TYR A 127 17.46 -2.40 7.68
N ARG A 128 17.82 -1.73 8.78
CA ARG A 128 18.30 -0.34 8.71
C ARG A 128 19.63 -0.33 7.97
N ARG A 129 19.68 0.44 6.88
CA ARG A 129 20.97 0.76 6.25
C ARG A 129 21.72 1.67 7.22
N THR A 130 22.84 1.21 7.74
CA THR A 130 23.85 2.10 8.29
C THR A 130 24.44 2.87 7.11
N PHE A 131 24.40 4.20 7.18
CA PHE A 131 25.03 5.05 6.17
C PHE A 131 26.46 5.28 6.62
N THR A 132 27.44 4.87 5.82
CA THR A 132 28.83 5.32 5.98
C THR A 132 29.01 6.62 5.19
N THR A 133 29.50 7.66 5.84
CA THR A 133 29.97 8.88 5.17
C THR A 133 31.27 8.58 4.40
N LYS A 134 31.67 9.48 3.49
CA LYS A 134 32.69 9.24 2.46
C LYS A 134 34.13 9.02 2.96
N SER A 135 34.43 9.19 4.25
CA SER A 135 35.80 9.12 4.80
C SER A 135 35.96 7.88 5.69
N GLY A 136 36.43 6.78 5.11
CA GLY A 136 36.48 5.46 5.74
C GLY A 136 37.64 5.24 6.73
N LEU A 137 37.43 5.52 8.01
CA LEU A 137 38.33 5.10 9.11
C LEU A 137 37.52 4.62 10.32
N THR A 138 37.91 3.48 10.92
CA THR A 138 37.18 2.78 12.00
C THR A 138 38.09 2.45 13.20
N HIS A 139 37.69 2.82 14.42
CA HIS A 139 38.33 2.37 15.68
C HIS A 139 37.31 2.02 16.82
N PRO A 140 37.70 1.15 17.79
CA PRO A 140 36.79 0.51 18.75
C PRO A 140 36.69 1.18 20.15
N HIS A 141 35.55 1.08 20.89
CA HIS A 141 35.48 1.41 22.35
C HIS A 141 34.39 0.75 23.23
N GLN A 142 34.90 -0.02 24.20
CA GLN A 142 34.37 -0.95 25.22
C GLN A 142 33.00 -0.69 25.88
N ILE A 143 32.36 -1.79 26.28
CA ILE A 143 31.18 -1.85 27.16
C ILE A 143 31.64 -1.92 28.62
N ALA A 144 31.10 -1.05 29.46
CA ALA A 144 31.27 -1.06 30.91
C ALA A 144 30.48 -2.20 31.56
N ASN A 145 31.07 -2.87 32.55
CA ASN A 145 30.33 -3.67 33.53
C ASN A 145 30.43 -3.03 34.92
N LEU A 146 29.27 -3.00 35.57
CA LEU A 146 29.15 -2.91 37.03
C LEU A 146 29.98 -4.03 37.68
N LEU A 147 30.76 -3.67 38.70
CA LEU A 147 30.83 -4.35 40.00
C LEU A 147 31.60 -3.42 40.94
N GLY A 148 31.05 -3.19 42.12
CA GLY A 148 31.60 -2.26 43.10
C GLY A 148 32.88 -2.76 43.75
N GLY A 149 33.56 -1.82 44.40
CA GLY A 149 34.29 -2.09 45.63
C GLY A 149 35.79 -2.42 45.52
N VAL A 150 36.57 -1.48 46.06
CA VAL A 150 37.84 -1.66 46.80
C VAL A 150 39.15 -1.70 45.99
N LYS A 151 40.11 -0.97 46.55
CA LYS A 151 41.43 -0.55 46.06
C LYS A 151 42.48 -1.67 46.17
N LYS A 152 43.41 -1.74 45.19
CA LYS A 152 44.90 -1.69 45.30
C LYS A 152 45.61 -2.58 44.26
N ALA A 153 46.62 -1.96 43.63
CA ALA A 153 47.92 -2.47 43.19
C ALA A 153 48.12 -3.97 42.90
N PHE A 154 48.61 -4.31 41.70
CA PHE A 154 50.00 -4.75 41.44
C PHE A 154 50.20 -5.05 39.94
N LEU A 155 51.39 -4.75 39.40
CA LEU A 155 51.89 -5.27 38.13
C LEU A 155 51.94 -6.80 38.17
N ILE A 156 51.60 -7.48 37.08
CA ILE A 156 52.32 -8.66 36.55
C ILE A 156 51.87 -8.90 35.10
N SER A 157 52.86 -9.10 34.25
CA SER A 157 52.80 -9.56 32.88
C SER A 157 52.11 -10.93 32.78
N PHE A 158 51.08 -11.07 31.95
CA PHE A 158 50.58 -12.39 31.54
C PHE A 158 50.18 -12.38 30.07
N SER A 159 50.92 -13.18 29.31
CA SER A 159 50.62 -13.61 27.95
C SER A 159 49.35 -14.47 27.94
N HIS A 160 48.67 -14.50 26.79
CA HIS A 160 47.44 -15.22 26.45
C HIS A 160 46.11 -14.62 26.93
N ALA A 161 45.47 -13.87 26.03
CA ALA A 161 44.05 -13.55 26.09
C ALA A 161 43.32 -14.19 24.90
N TRP A 162 42.60 -15.27 25.18
CA TRP A 162 41.36 -15.64 24.48
C TRP A 162 40.32 -14.52 24.67
N SER A 163 39.60 -14.12 23.61
CA SER A 163 38.27 -13.47 23.68
C SER A 163 37.76 -13.21 22.26
N MET A 164 36.76 -13.92 21.74
CA MET A 164 35.33 -13.71 22.01
C MET A 164 34.79 -12.40 21.40
N GLN A 165 34.03 -12.60 20.33
CA GLN A 165 32.85 -11.86 19.86
C GLN A 165 33.00 -10.52 19.14
N ASP A 166 32.27 -10.48 18.02
CA ASP A 166 31.70 -9.32 17.36
C ASP A 166 31.28 -8.22 18.35
N VAL A 167 32.05 -7.13 18.40
CA VAL A 167 31.59 -5.90 19.03
C VAL A 167 31.79 -4.76 18.04
N GLY A 168 30.75 -4.54 17.23
CA GLY A 168 30.63 -3.40 16.35
C GLY A 168 30.59 -2.11 17.16
N TYR A 169 31.70 -1.40 17.17
CA TYR A 169 31.85 -0.18 17.94
C TYR A 169 31.19 1.02 17.30
N LEU A 170 30.54 1.80 18.18
CA LEU A 170 29.62 2.84 17.81
C LEU A 170 30.18 4.22 18.20
N ARG A 171 30.81 4.98 17.28
CA ARG A 171 30.79 6.46 17.38
C ARG A 171 30.37 7.17 16.08
N LEU A 172 30.17 8.48 16.12
CA LEU A 172 28.97 9.17 15.63
C LEU A 172 29.29 10.39 14.73
N ASP A 173 28.54 10.64 13.67
CA ASP A 173 28.64 11.90 12.87
C ASP A 173 27.96 13.06 13.63
N HIS A 174 28.70 14.16 13.86
CA HIS A 174 28.40 15.16 14.91
C HIS A 174 27.99 14.50 16.24
N GLY A 175 28.73 13.48 16.67
CA GLY A 175 28.40 12.86 17.94
C GLY A 175 27.03 12.14 17.96
N LYS A 176 26.21 12.07 16.89
CA LYS A 176 24.91 11.36 16.93
C LYS A 176 24.62 10.42 15.74
N LYS A 177 24.47 9.13 16.03
CA LYS A 177 24.03 8.09 15.08
C LYS A 177 22.58 8.31 14.71
N VAL A 178 22.34 8.77 13.49
CA VAL A 178 20.97 8.93 12.98
C VAL A 178 20.51 7.63 12.34
N SER A 179 19.48 7.03 12.94
CA SER A 179 18.82 5.87 12.37
C SER A 179 17.59 6.31 11.56
N LYS A 180 17.46 5.81 10.33
CA LYS A 180 16.27 6.03 9.49
C LYS A 180 15.46 4.74 9.43
N ALA A 181 14.19 4.80 9.81
CA ALA A 181 13.25 3.69 9.70
C ALA A 181 12.07 4.06 8.78
N PRO A 182 11.57 3.13 7.95
CA PRO A 182 10.39 3.39 7.15
C PRO A 182 9.14 3.48 8.03
N LYS A 183 8.26 4.43 7.75
CA LYS A 183 6.90 4.42 8.31
C LYS A 183 6.20 3.11 7.91
N ILE A 184 5.87 2.29 8.89
CA ILE A 184 5.19 1.02 8.66
C ILE A 184 3.79 1.30 8.11
N GLN A 185 3.50 0.74 6.94
CA GLN A 185 2.20 0.89 6.32
C GLN A 185 1.26 -0.24 6.76
N ARG A 186 -0.04 0.07 6.86
CA ARG A 186 -1.11 -0.87 7.24
C ARG A 186 -0.98 -1.43 8.66
N LEU A 187 -0.26 -0.74 9.55
CA LEU A 187 -0.33 -1.00 10.97
C LEU A 187 -1.65 -0.46 11.52
N VAL A 188 -2.31 -1.22 12.38
CA VAL A 188 -3.49 -0.74 13.12
C VAL A 188 -3.01 0.26 14.17
N THR A 189 -3.46 1.51 14.06
CA THR A 189 -3.12 2.58 15.02
C THR A 189 -4.38 3.13 15.67
N PRO A 190 -4.29 3.72 16.88
CA PRO A 190 -5.44 4.33 17.55
C PRO A 190 -6.16 5.35 16.65
N LEU A 191 -5.41 6.15 15.88
CA LEU A 191 -5.97 7.09 14.90
C LEU A 191 -6.82 6.41 13.81
N THR A 192 -6.38 5.24 13.30
CA THR A 192 -7.18 4.49 12.32
C THR A 192 -8.46 3.93 12.92
N LEU A 193 -8.42 3.46 14.19
CA LEU A 193 -9.58 2.98 14.92
C LEU A 193 -10.58 4.11 15.19
N GLN A 194 -10.09 5.28 15.62
CA GLN A 194 -10.90 6.48 15.83
C GLN A 194 -11.62 6.90 14.54
N ARG A 195 -10.92 6.98 13.41
CA ARG A 195 -11.53 7.31 12.10
C ARG A 195 -12.58 6.28 11.67
N LYS A 196 -12.35 4.99 11.97
CA LYS A 196 -13.32 3.93 11.69
C LYS A 196 -14.58 4.08 12.56
N ARG A 197 -14.41 4.36 13.85
CA ARG A 197 -15.51 4.64 14.80
C ARG A 197 -16.32 5.87 14.36
N ALA A 198 -15.65 6.97 14.02
CA ALA A 198 -16.28 8.19 13.53
C ALA A 198 -17.13 7.94 12.28
N ARG A 199 -16.60 7.23 11.28
CA ARG A 199 -17.38 6.88 10.07
C ARG A 199 -18.67 6.12 10.39
N ILE A 200 -18.61 5.17 11.32
CA ILE A 200 -19.79 4.39 11.75
C ILE A 200 -20.78 5.31 12.46
N ALA A 201 -20.30 6.18 13.35
CA ALA A 201 -21.13 7.17 14.03
C ALA A 201 -21.82 8.12 13.06
N ASP A 202 -21.11 8.64 12.06
CA ASP A 202 -21.67 9.52 11.02
C ASP A 202 -22.74 8.82 10.19
N LYS A 203 -22.56 7.52 9.90
CA LYS A 203 -23.58 6.73 9.20
C LYS A 203 -24.83 6.57 10.06
N LYS A 204 -24.68 6.29 11.36
CA LYS A 204 -25.80 6.21 12.30
C LYS A 204 -26.50 7.56 12.46
N LYS A 205 -25.75 8.66 12.58
CA LYS A 205 -26.29 10.03 12.68
C LYS A 205 -27.11 10.40 11.45
N ARG A 206 -26.63 10.09 10.25
CA ARG A 206 -27.37 10.31 8.99
C ARG A 206 -28.69 9.54 8.95
N ILE A 207 -28.68 8.28 9.36
CA ILE A 207 -29.91 7.45 9.42
C ILE A 207 -30.89 8.02 10.46
N ALA A 208 -30.41 8.39 11.65
CA ALA A 208 -31.23 8.96 12.70
C ALA A 208 -31.88 10.28 12.27
N LYS A 209 -31.10 11.17 11.63
CA LYS A 209 -31.59 12.43 11.07
C LYS A 209 -32.67 12.21 10.00
N ALA A 210 -32.44 11.31 9.06
CA ALA A 210 -33.45 11.00 8.04
C ALA A 210 -34.73 10.42 8.64
N LYS A 211 -34.63 9.61 9.71
CA LYS A 211 -35.79 9.08 10.43
C LYS A 211 -36.56 10.18 11.17
N SER A 212 -35.87 11.11 11.85
CA SER A 212 -36.54 12.21 12.55
C SER A 212 -37.23 13.16 11.57
N GLU A 213 -36.57 13.51 10.46
CA GLU A 213 -37.15 14.35 9.39
C GLU A 213 -38.38 13.68 8.76
N ALA A 214 -38.31 12.37 8.50
CA ALA A 214 -39.47 11.63 8.00
C ALA A 214 -40.63 11.64 9.02
N ALA A 215 -40.35 11.46 10.31
CA ALA A 215 -41.38 11.50 11.36
C ALA A 215 -42.00 12.91 11.50
N GLU A 216 -41.21 13.96 11.40
CA GLU A 216 -41.68 15.36 11.39
C GLU A 216 -42.56 15.65 10.18
N TYR A 217 -42.16 15.19 8.99
CA TYR A 217 -42.96 15.33 7.78
C TYR A 217 -44.32 14.63 7.88
N GLN A 218 -44.36 13.43 8.47
CA GLN A 218 -45.62 12.72 8.71
C GLN A 218 -46.56 13.48 9.65
N LYS A 219 -46.04 14.14 10.69
CA LYS A 219 -46.85 15.00 11.58
C LYS A 219 -47.46 16.17 10.80
N LEU A 220 -46.68 16.80 9.91
CA LEU A 220 -47.15 17.90 9.07
C LEU A 220 -48.22 17.45 8.06
N LEU A 221 -48.08 16.25 7.49
CA LEU A 221 -49.13 15.68 6.64
C LEU A 221 -50.43 15.45 7.42
N ALA A 222 -50.34 14.92 8.64
CA ALA A 222 -51.51 14.67 9.49
C ALA A 222 -52.26 15.97 9.84
N THR A 223 -51.55 17.05 10.17
CA THR A 223 -52.18 18.35 10.44
C THR A 223 -52.87 18.92 9.19
N ARG A 224 -52.23 18.86 8.01
CA ARG A 224 -52.84 19.32 6.75
C ARG A 224 -54.10 18.55 6.37
N LEU A 225 -54.10 17.23 6.57
CA LEU A 225 -55.28 16.39 6.33
C LEU A 225 -56.41 16.71 7.33
N LYS A 226 -56.07 17.00 8.60
CA LYS A 226 -57.04 17.40 9.63
C LYS A 226 -57.68 18.75 9.27
N GLU A 227 -56.89 19.78 8.96
CA GLU A 227 -57.39 21.08 8.53
C GLU A 227 -58.29 20.96 7.30
N GLN A 228 -57.95 20.10 6.34
CA GLN A 228 -58.77 19.88 5.16
C GLN A 228 -60.13 19.24 5.51
N ARG A 229 -60.15 18.29 6.45
CA ARG A 229 -61.39 17.68 6.96
C ARG A 229 -62.26 18.71 7.68
N GLU A 230 -61.65 19.54 8.53
CA GLU A 230 -62.34 20.61 9.25
C GLU A 230 -62.94 21.63 8.28
N ARG A 231 -62.17 22.14 7.31
CA ARG A 231 -62.68 23.05 6.26
C ARG A 231 -63.85 22.45 5.47
N ARG A 232 -63.77 21.16 5.09
CA ARG A 232 -64.89 20.47 4.42
C ARG A 232 -66.11 20.44 5.35
N SER A 233 -65.95 20.07 6.62
CA SER A 233 -67.07 20.03 7.58
C SER A 233 -67.72 21.40 7.79
N GLU A 234 -66.94 22.47 7.90
CA GLU A 234 -67.42 23.84 8.03
C GLU A 234 -68.21 24.30 6.80
N SER A 235 -67.71 24.00 5.60
CA SER A 235 -68.42 24.32 4.36
C SER A 235 -69.77 23.61 4.27
N LEU A 236 -69.82 22.36 4.73
CA LEU A 236 -71.02 21.53 4.76
C LEU A 236 -72.01 22.06 5.81
N ALA A 237 -71.52 22.49 6.98
CA ALA A 237 -72.31 23.14 8.02
C ALA A 237 -72.91 24.47 7.55
N LYS A 238 -72.12 25.34 6.90
CA LYS A 238 -72.60 26.60 6.28
C LYS A 238 -73.65 26.34 5.20
N ARG A 239 -73.50 25.26 4.43
CA ARG A 239 -74.46 24.89 3.38
C ARG A 239 -75.75 24.35 4.00
N ARG A 240 -75.67 23.53 5.05
CA ARG A 240 -76.83 23.07 5.83
C ARG A 240 -77.59 24.22 6.49
N SER A 241 -76.90 25.18 7.10
CA SER A 241 -77.55 26.34 7.73
C SER A 241 -78.29 27.22 6.71
N LYS A 242 -77.68 27.47 5.54
CA LYS A 242 -78.34 28.18 4.43
C LYS A 242 -79.60 27.47 3.93
N LEU A 243 -79.54 26.15 3.75
CA LEU A 243 -80.71 25.35 3.35
C LEU A 243 -81.82 25.42 4.40
N SER A 244 -81.48 25.35 5.70
CA SER A 244 -82.47 25.47 6.79
C SER A 244 -83.08 26.87 6.91
N ALA A 245 -82.34 27.91 6.51
CA ALA A 245 -82.84 29.28 6.49
C ALA A 245 -83.78 29.53 5.28
N ALA A 246 -83.49 28.91 4.13
CA ALA A 246 -84.33 28.98 2.94
C ALA A 246 -85.63 28.17 3.06
N SER A 247 -85.68 27.15 3.94
CA SER A 247 -86.87 26.32 4.17
C SER A 247 -87.77 26.80 5.31
N LYS A 248 -87.49 27.95 5.94
CA LYS A 248 -88.41 28.54 6.93
C LYS A 248 -89.57 29.22 6.19
N PRO A 249 -90.84 28.79 6.36
CA PRO A 249 -91.96 29.53 5.81
C PRO A 249 -92.04 30.91 6.49
N SER A 250 -92.20 31.96 5.69
CA SER A 250 -92.55 33.29 6.18
C SER A 250 -93.99 33.24 6.71
N VAL A 251 -94.15 33.01 8.01
CA VAL A 251 -95.44 33.21 8.66
C VAL A 251 -95.62 34.70 8.87
N SER A 252 -96.37 35.33 7.96
CA SER A 252 -96.89 36.69 8.05
C SER A 252 -98.42 36.62 8.04
N ALA A 253 -99.01 37.27 9.05
CA ALA A 253 -100.44 37.38 9.41
C ALA A 253 -101.08 36.12 10.03
#